data_AF-A0A954S3A3-F1
#
_entry.id   AF-A0A954S3A3-F1
#
_cell.length_a   1.000
_cell.length_b   1.000
_cell.length_c   1.000
_cell.angle_alpha   90.00
_cell.angle_beta   90.00
_cell.angle_gamma   90.00
#
_symmetry.space_group_name_H-M   'P 1'
#
loop_
_entity.id
_entity.type
_entity.pdbx_description
1 polymer ?
#
loop_
_entity_poly.entity_id
_entity_poly.type
_entity_poly.pdbx_seq_one_letter_code
_entity_poly.pdbx_strand_id
1 'polypeptide(L)' 'VQNVGVIPEHRGLGLGRALVLRSLEGFRSTGLKRVYLEVTADNKQAVTLYQSIGFKLTRTLYKAVPTPAATPT' A
#
# COMPACT_ATOMS: atom_id res chain seq x y z
N VAL A 1 -5.19 -7.63 -7.20
CA VAL A 1 -3.89 -6.92 -7.10
C VAL A 1 -3.34 -7.16 -5.72
N GLN A 2 -2.18 -7.81 -5.61
CA GLN A 2 -1.60 -8.16 -4.31
C GLN A 2 -0.53 -7.16 -3.88
N ASN A 3 0.29 -6.65 -4.81
CA ASN A 3 1.34 -5.67 -4.57
C ASN A 3 1.32 -4.59 -5.65
N VAL A 4 1.61 -3.34 -5.26
CA VAL A 4 1.79 -2.19 -6.15
C VAL A 4 3.05 -1.46 -5.74
N GLY A 5 3.92 -1.17 -6.70
CA GLY A 5 5.17 -0.46 -6.48
C GLY A 5 5.57 0.34 -7.70
N VAL A 6 6.24 1.46 -7.47
CA VAL A 6 6.84 2.29 -8.52
C VAL A 6 8.34 2.31 -8.28
N ILE A 7 9.10 2.01 -9.33
CA ILE A 7 10.57 2.04 -9.29
C ILE A 7 11.08 3.43 -8.91
N PRO A 8 12.18 3.54 -8.15
CA PRO A 8 12.67 4.82 -7.59
C PRO A 8 12.71 5.98 -8.59
N GLU A 9 13.14 5.70 -9.82
CA GLU A 9 13.35 6.65 -10.91
C GLU A 9 12.06 7.32 -11.38
N HIS A 10 10.90 6.72 -11.10
CA HIS A 10 9.59 7.19 -11.57
C HIS A 10 8.66 7.58 -10.41
N ARG A 11 9.20 7.74 -9.20
CA ARG A 11 8.43 8.21 -8.03
C ARG A 11 8.12 9.69 -8.12
N GLY A 12 7.12 10.14 -7.36
CA GLY A 12 6.68 11.55 -7.34
C GLY A 12 5.81 11.96 -8.54
N LEU A 13 5.68 11.12 -9.57
CA LEU A 13 4.89 11.40 -10.78
C LEU A 13 3.40 11.03 -10.67
N GLY A 14 2.92 10.65 -9.48
CA GLY A 14 1.52 10.23 -9.29
C GLY A 14 1.17 8.84 -9.84
N LEU A 15 2.14 8.08 -10.38
CA LEU A 15 1.89 6.74 -10.95
C LEU A 15 1.26 5.76 -9.96
N GLY A 16 1.70 5.77 -8.70
CA GLY A 16 1.09 4.93 -7.66
C GLY A 16 -0.39 5.23 -7.46
N ARG A 17 -0.79 6.50 -7.52
CA ARG A 17 -2.19 6.92 -7.45
C ARG A 17 -2.98 6.41 -8.65
N ALA A 18 -2.44 6.58 -9.86
CA ALA A 18 -3.09 6.15 -11.09
C ALA A 18 -3.34 4.63 -11.08
N LEU A 19 -2.34 3.83 -10.70
CA LEU A 19 -2.46 2.37 -10.62
C LEU A 19 -3.54 1.92 -9.63
N VAL A 20 -3.58 2.52 -8.44
CA VAL A 20 -4.59 2.19 -7.42
C VAL A 20 -5.99 2.58 -7.89
N LEU A 21 -6.17 3.78 -8.46
CA LEU A 21 -7.47 4.23 -8.95
C LEU A 21 -8.01 3.34 -10.07
N ARG A 22 -7.16 2.96 -11.04
CA ARG A 22 -7.56 2.04 -12.11
C ARG A 22 -7.95 0.66 -11.57
N SER A 23 -7.25 0.19 -10.54
CA SER A 23 -7.61 -1.06 -9.87
C SER A 23 -8.98 -0.96 -9.20
N LEU A 24 -9.24 0.13 -8.46
CA LEU A 24 -10.54 0.38 -7.81
C LEU A 24 -11.69 0.50 -8.81
N GLU A 25 -11.45 1.14 -9.95
CA GLU A 25 -12.44 1.24 -11.03
C GLU A 25 -12.80 -0.15 -11.57
N GLY A 26 -11.81 -1.00 -11.83
CA GLY A 26 -12.04 -2.40 -12.23
C GLY A 26 -12.85 -3.16 -11.17
N PHE A 27 -12.48 -3.05 -9.89
CA PHE A 27 -13.23 -3.70 -8.81
C PHE A 27 -14.69 -3.22 -8.72
N ARG A 28 -14.92 -1.93 -8.91
CA ARG A 28 -16.27 -1.37 -8.94
C ARG A 28 -17.08 -1.91 -10.11
N SER A 29 -16.49 -2.03 -11.29
CA SER A 29 -17.17 -2.60 -12.48
C SER A 29 -17.57 -4.06 -12.29
N THR A 30 -16.87 -4.82 -11.45
CA THR A 30 -17.20 -6.22 -11.13
C THR A 30 -18.13 -6.35 -9.91
N GLY A 31 -18.69 -5.25 -9.40
CA GLY A 31 -19.64 -5.25 -8.30
C GLY A 31 -19.03 -5.37 -6.89
N LEU A 32 -17.72 -5.24 -6.74
CA LEU A 32 -17.08 -5.23 -5.40
C LEU A 32 -17.44 -3.93 -4.66
N LYS A 33 -17.92 -4.09 -3.43
CA LYS A 33 -18.37 -2.97 -2.58
C LYS A 33 -17.32 -2.48 -1.59
N ARG A 34 -16.31 -3.30 -1.30
CA ARG A 34 -15.29 -3.03 -0.26
C ARG A 34 -13.94 -3.56 -0.71
N VAL A 35 -12.89 -2.79 -0.43
CA VAL A 35 -11.50 -3.13 -0.73
C VAL A 35 -10.68 -2.86 0.52
N TYR A 36 -9.82 -3.81 0.88
CA TYR A 36 -8.90 -3.71 2.00
C TYR A 36 -7.46 -3.86 1.49
N LEU A 37 -6.53 -3.21 2.16
CA LEU A 37 -5.10 -3.37 1.93
C LEU A 37 -4.36 -3.31 3.26
N GLU A 38 -3.21 -3.97 3.30
CA GLU A 38 -2.26 -3.88 4.40
C GLU A 38 -1.02 -3.14 3.92
N VAL A 39 -0.48 -2.26 4.76
CA VAL A 39 0.76 -1.53 4.50
C VAL A 39 1.55 -1.41 5.79
N THR A 40 2.88 -1.52 5.70
CA THR A 40 3.77 -1.29 6.84
C THR A 40 3.62 0.16 7.32
N ALA A 41 3.48 0.35 8.64
CA ALA A 41 3.25 1.67 9.24
C ALA A 41 4.41 2.67 8.99
N ASP A 42 5.62 2.17 8.76
CA ASP A 42 6.81 2.96 8.40
C ASP A 42 6.78 3.48 6.96
N ASN A 43 5.97 2.88 6.08
CA ASN A 43 5.83 3.36 4.70
C ASN A 43 4.87 4.57 4.65
N LYS A 44 5.32 5.70 5.18
CA LYS A 44 4.54 6.94 5.27
C LYS A 44 4.02 7.41 3.91
N GLN A 45 4.82 7.27 2.85
CA GLN A 45 4.41 7.64 1.49
C GLN A 45 3.19 6.84 1.02
N ALA A 46 3.20 5.52 1.21
CA ALA A 46 2.07 4.67 0.86
C ALA A 46 0.85 4.94 1.75
N VAL A 47 1.03 5.14 3.05
CA VAL A 47 -0.05 5.51 3.97
C VAL A 47 -0.75 6.80 3.51
N THR A 48 0.01 7.86 3.25
CA THR A 48 -0.52 9.14 2.76
C THR A 48 -1.21 8.97 1.41
N LEU A 49 -0.63 8.18 0.49
CA LEU A 49 -1.26 7.88 -0.79
C LEU A 49 -2.64 7.23 -0.61
N TYR A 50 -2.74 6.15 0.17
CA TYR A 50 -4.01 5.45 0.36
C TYR A 50 -5.06 6.32 1.04
N GLN A 51 -4.68 7.09 2.06
CA GLN A 51 -5.57 8.07 2.71
C GLN A 51 -6.08 9.11 1.73
N SER A 52 -5.22 9.65 0.84
CA SER A 52 -5.60 10.63 -0.18
C SER A 52 -6.53 10.09 -1.27
N ILE A 53 -6.69 8.77 -1.35
CA ILE A 53 -7.61 8.07 -2.28
C ILE A 53 -8.94 7.74 -1.59
N GLY A 54 -9.03 7.93 -0.26
CA GLY A 54 -10.24 7.71 0.53
C GLY A 54 -10.21 6.43 1.36
N PHE A 55 -9.10 5.68 1.38
CA PHE A 55 -8.94 4.60 2.35
C PHE A 55 -8.87 5.17 3.78
N LYS A 56 -9.41 4.41 4.73
CA LYS A 56 -9.38 4.75 6.15
C LYS A 56 -8.64 3.66 6.90
N LEU A 57 -7.87 4.05 7.92
CA LEU A 57 -7.23 3.09 8.83
C LEU A 57 -8.33 2.33 9.58
N THR A 58 -8.36 1.02 9.44
CA THR A 58 -9.31 0.15 10.14
C THR A 58 -8.66 -0.60 11.29
N ARG A 59 -7.42 -1.07 11.12
CA ARG A 59 -6.67 -1.82 12.14
C ARG A 59 -5.16 -1.74 11.89
N THR A 60 -4.39 -1.70 12.98
CA THR A 60 -2.94 -1.91 12.96
C THR A 60 -2.64 -3.36 13.37
N LEU A 61 -1.87 -4.07 12.55
CA LEU A 61 -1.45 -5.45 12.81
C LEU A 61 0.03 -5.45 13.19
N TYR A 62 0.36 -5.99 14.36
CA TYR A 62 1.75 -6.21 14.78
C TYR A 62 2.16 -7.60 14.31
N LYS A 63 3.16 -7.66 13.43
CA LYS A 63 3.76 -8.91 12.96
C LYS A 63 5.13 -9.05 13.60
N ALA A 64 5.44 -10.24 14.13
CA ALA A 64 6.78 -10.52 14.63
C ALA A 64 7.76 -10.45 13.45
N VAL A 65 8.69 -9.51 13.50
CA VAL A 65 9.83 -9.46 12.59
C VAL A 65 10.94 -10.26 13.26
N PRO A 66 11.52 -11.28 12.62
CA PRO A 66 12.71 -11.92 13.14
C PRO A 66 13.78 -10.83 13.29
N THR A 67 14.25 -10.60 14.51
CA THR A 67 15.40 -9.72 14.73
C THR A 67 16.54 -10.28 13.88
N PRO A 68 17.14 -9.50 12.96
CA PRO A 68 18.31 -9.98 12.25
C PRO A 68 19.35 -10.34 13.32
N ALA A 69 19.73 -11.62 13.37
CA ALA A 69 20.75 -12.09 14.27
C ALA A 69 21.96 -11.18 14.08
N ALA A 70 22.42 -10.56 15.17
CA ALA A 70 23.62 -9.75 15.14
C ALA A 70 24.73 -10.60 14.52
N THR A 71 25.17 -10.25 13.31
CA THR A 71 26.33 -10.88 12.68
C THR A 71 27.52 -10.62 13.60
N PRO A 72 28.12 -11.63 14.25
CA PRO A 72 29.34 -11.41 15.00
C PRO A 72 30.48 -11.15 13.99
N THR A 73 31.19 -10.05 14.22
CA THR A 73 32.42 -9.64 13.50
C THR A 73 33.55 -10.63 13.71
#